data_AF-G2RB68-F1
#
_entry.id   AF-G2RB68-F1
#
_cell.length_a   1.000
_cell.length_b   1.000
_cell.length_c   1.000
_cell.angle_alpha   90.00
_cell.angle_beta   90.00
_cell.angle_gamma   90.00
#
_symmetry.space_group_name_H-M   'P 1'
#
loop_
_entity.id
_entity.type
_entity.pdbx_description
1 polymer ?
#
loop_
_entity_poly.entity_id
_entity_poly.type
_entity_poly.pdbx_seq_one_letter_code
_entity_poly.pdbx_strand_id
1 'polypeptide(L)' 'EEYLKYVETVLDILDKVYIYISIEKSFVAYPSVRLLSYIVNSKGVAKIDDIIAIFKKLKFPNTFETLEQYLGIAR' A
#
# COMPACT_ATOMS: atom_id res chain seq x y z
N GLU A 1 -22.10 7.19 7.99
CA GLU A 1 -21.88 7.28 9.44
C GLU A 1 -20.99 6.16 9.99
N GLU A 2 -21.15 4.90 9.58
CA GLU A 2 -20.38 3.77 10.15
C GLU A 2 -18.85 3.88 10.03
N TYR A 3 -18.34 4.48 8.95
CA TYR A 3 -16.88 4.57 8.70
C TYR A 3 -16.12 5.42 9.74
N LEU A 4 -16.74 6.49 10.24
CA LEU A 4 -16.10 7.36 11.23
C LEU A 4 -15.86 6.63 12.56
N LYS A 5 -16.80 5.76 12.95
CA LYS A 5 -16.67 4.92 14.14
C LYS A 5 -15.45 4.00 14.08
N TYR A 6 -15.16 3.43 12.90
CA TYR A 6 -13.97 2.61 12.70
C TYR A 6 -12.69 3.43 12.79
N VAL A 7 -12.68 4.64 12.22
CA VAL A 7 -11.53 5.56 12.31
C VAL A 7 -11.26 5.94 13.76
N GLU A 8 -12.28 6.34 14.51
CA GLU A 8 -12.17 6.66 15.95
C GLU A 8 -11.61 5.48 16.74
N THR A 9 -12.14 4.27 16.52
CA THR A 9 -11.65 3.06 17.20
C THR A 9 -10.18 2.79 16.91
N VAL A 10 -9.73 2.97 15.66
CA VAL A 10 -8.33 2.79 15.29
C VAL A 10 -7.45 3.85 15.95
N LEU A 11 -7.88 5.12 15.97
CA LEU A 11 -7.14 6.19 16.62
C LEU A 11 -7.01 5.96 18.13
N ASP A 12 -8.08 5.52 18.80
CA ASP A 12 -8.06 5.16 20.22
C ASP A 12 -7.07 4.03 20.53
N ILE A 13 -6.94 3.04 19.64
CA ILE A 13 -5.97 1.95 19.79
C ILE A 13 -4.55 2.49 19.64
N LEU A 14 -4.29 3.34 18.64
CA LEU A 14 -2.97 3.91 18.39
C LEU A 14 -2.52 4.81 19.54
N ASP A 15 -3.44 5.60 20.10
CA ASP A 15 -3.17 6.46 21.26
C ASP A 15 -2.77 5.66 22.50
N LYS A 16 -3.46 4.54 22.78
CA LYS A 16 -3.11 3.62 23.89
C LYS A 16 -1.71 3.04 23.80
N VAL A 17 -1.15 2.92 22.60
CA VAL A 17 0.21 2.41 22.36
C VAL A 17 1.21 3.51 22.02
N TYR A 18 0.83 4.79 22.20
CA TYR A 18 1.67 5.95 21.93
C TYR A 18 2.20 6.04 20.49
N ILE A 19 1.39 5.62 19.52
CA ILE A 19 1.69 5.77 18.10
C ILE A 19 0.95 6.98 17.54
N TYR A 20 1.71 7.93 17.00
CA TYR A 20 1.16 9.13 16.37
C TYR A 20 1.29 9.04 14.84
N ILE A 21 0.19 9.32 14.14
CA ILE A 21 0.14 9.37 12.67
C ILE A 21 0.21 10.82 12.19
N SER A 22 0.88 11.04 11.05
CA SER A 22 0.91 12.37 10.41
C SER A 22 -0.41 12.63 9.71
N ILE A 23 -1.11 13.71 10.09
CA ILE A 23 -2.38 14.12 9.47
C ILE A 23 -2.18 14.42 7.98
N GLU A 24 -1.08 15.07 7.61
CA GLU A 24 -0.76 15.45 6.23
C GLU A 24 -0.59 14.23 5.29
N LYS A 25 -0.22 13.08 5.85
CA LYS A 25 -0.02 11.82 5.09
C LYS A 25 -1.19 10.86 5.21
N SER A 26 -2.23 11.23 5.97
CA SER A 26 -3.37 10.36 6.25
C SER A 26 -4.49 10.56 5.24
N PHE A 27 -5.05 9.46 4.74
CA PHE A 27 -6.16 9.48 3.79
C PHE A 27 -7.39 8.85 4.45
N VAL A 28 -8.32 9.68 4.92
CA VAL A 28 -9.56 9.24 5.59
C VAL A 28 -10.77 9.51 4.71
N ALA A 29 -11.62 8.50 4.53
CA ALA A 29 -12.88 8.58 3.77
C ALA A 29 -12.73 9.04 2.30
N TYR A 30 -11.57 8.81 1.69
CA TYR A 30 -11.37 9.07 0.26
C TYR A 30 -12.04 7.97 -0.61
N PRO A 31 -12.67 8.32 -1.74
CA PRO A 31 -13.29 7.34 -2.64
C PRO A 31 -12.29 6.35 -3.30
N SER A 32 -11.02 6.73 -3.33
CA SER A 32 -9.91 5.97 -3.91
C SER A 32 -8.63 6.29 -3.16
N VAL A 33 -7.89 5.27 -2.74
CA VAL A 33 -6.65 5.42 -1.97
C VAL A 33 -5.53 4.58 -2.56
N ARG A 34 -4.30 5.10 -2.50
CA ARG A 34 -3.09 4.32 -2.79
C ARG A 34 -2.66 3.58 -1.52
N LEU A 35 -2.68 2.25 -1.55
CA LEU A 35 -2.28 1.39 -0.43
C LEU A 35 -1.35 0.29 -0.93
N LEU A 36 -0.13 0.24 -0.37
CA LEU A 36 0.87 -0.79 -0.70
C LEU A 36 1.08 -0.97 -2.22
N SER A 37 1.07 0.14 -2.95
CA SER A 37 1.20 0.19 -4.42
C SER A 37 0.03 -0.37 -5.23
N TYR A 38 -1.12 -0.50 -4.57
CA TYR A 38 -2.41 -0.72 -5.22
C TYR A 38 -3.27 0.54 -5.10
N ILE A 39 -4.20 0.70 -6.03
CA ILE A 39 -5.32 1.60 -5.88
C ILE A 39 -6.49 0.77 -5.36
N VAL A 40 -7.06 1.20 -4.24
CA VAL A 40 -8.26 0.60 -3.63
C VAL A 40 -9.40 1.59 -3.73
N ASN A 41 -10.52 1.16 -4.29
CA ASN A 41 -11.74 1.96 -4.40
C ASN A 41 -12.98 1.06 -4.29
N SER A 42 -14.17 1.65 -4.46
CA SER A 42 -15.45 0.92 -4.38
C SER A 42 -15.64 -0.20 -5.41
N LYS A 43 -14.85 -0.22 -6.50
CA LYS A 43 -14.91 -1.25 -7.54
C LYS A 43 -13.95 -2.42 -7.26
N GLY A 44 -12.95 -2.23 -6.42
CA GLY A 44 -11.97 -3.26 -6.07
C GLY A 44 -10.55 -2.72 -5.94
N VAL A 45 -9.57 -3.63 -6.15
CA VAL A 45 -8.14 -3.38 -5.96
C VAL A 45 -7.41 -3.55 -7.30
N ALA A 46 -6.64 -2.54 -7.71
CA ALA A 46 -5.87 -2.55 -8.96
C ALA A 46 -4.40 -2.26 -8.69
N LYS A 47 -3.47 -2.94 -9.39
CA LYS A 47 -2.03 -2.64 -9.33
C LYS A 47 -1.76 -1.27 -9.96
N ILE A 48 -0.87 -0.48 -9.37
CA ILE A 48 -0.42 0.80 -9.94
C ILE A 48 0.61 0.53 -11.03
N ASP A 49 0.44 1.17 -12.19
CA ASP A 49 1.34 1.03 -13.34
C ASP A 49 2.79 1.43 -13.03
N ASP A 50 3.01 2.31 -12.05
CA ASP A 50 4.33 2.73 -11.59
C ASP A 50 5.20 1.55 -11.12
N ILE A 51 4.62 0.54 -10.43
CA ILE A 51 5.35 -0.68 -10.06
C ILE A 51 5.71 -1.49 -11.30
N ILE A 52 4.76 -1.64 -12.23
CA ILE A 52 4.98 -2.40 -13.47
C ILE A 52 6.09 -1.72 -14.28
N ALA A 53 6.12 -0.39 -14.31
CA ALA A 53 7.16 0.40 -14.96
C ALA A 53 8.52 0.29 -14.27
N ILE A 54 8.58 0.30 -12.93
CA ILE A 54 9.80 0.06 -12.15
C ILE A 54 10.33 -1.35 -12.42
N PHE A 55 9.46 -2.35 -12.42
CA PHE A 55 9.82 -3.74 -12.69
C PHE A 55 10.41 -3.91 -14.10
N LYS A 56 9.78 -3.31 -15.12
CA LYS A 56 10.31 -3.29 -16.50
C LYS A 56 11.67 -2.61 -16.65
N LYS A 57 12.03 -1.71 -15.73
CA LYS A 57 13.32 -1.00 -15.72
C LYS A 57 14.41 -1.75 -14.94
N LEU A 58 14.08 -2.81 -14.21
CA LEU A 58 15.08 -3.63 -13.53
C LEU A 58 15.96 -4.33 -14.58
N LYS A 59 17.28 -4.32 -14.35
CA LYS A 59 18.20 -5.12 -15.16
C LYS A 59 17.86 -6.60 -14.97
N PHE A 60 17.89 -7.36 -16.06
CA PHE A 60 17.66 -8.80 -15.97
C PHE A 60 18.73 -9.43 -15.05
N PRO A 61 18.32 -10.30 -14.10
CA PRO A 61 19.24 -10.92 -13.16
C PRO A 61 20.34 -11.72 -13.87
N ASN A 62 21.56 -11.65 -13.33
CA ASN A 62 22.72 -12.39 -13.86
C ASN A 62 23.23 -13.49 -12.89
N THR A 63 22.59 -13.66 -11.74
CA THR A 63 22.85 -14.76 -10.80
C THR A 63 21.55 -15.49 -10.47
N PHE A 64 21.67 -16.74 -10.02
CA PHE A 64 20.50 -17.55 -9.65
C PHE A 64 19.74 -16.95 -8.46
N GLU A 65 20.45 -16.49 -7.44
CA GLU A 65 19.85 -15.82 -6.26
C GLU A 65 19.05 -14.57 -6.66
N THR A 66 19.62 -13.73 -7.53
CA THR A 66 18.92 -12.52 -8.00
C THR A 66 17.74 -12.85 -8.92
N LEU A 67 17.80 -13.98 -9.64
CA LEU A 67 16.68 -14.49 -10.43
C LEU A 67 15.53 -14.98 -9.55
N GLU A 68 15.82 -15.70 -8.46
CA GLU A 68 14.80 -16.14 -7.51
C GLU A 68 14.11 -14.94 -6.85
N GLN A 69 14.88 -13.93 -6.43
CA GLN A 69 14.34 -12.68 -5.89
C GLN A 69 13.46 -11.95 -6.92
N TYR A 70 13.92 -11.85 -8.17
CA TYR A 70 13.18 -11.23 -9.26
C TYR A 70 11.85 -11.94 -9.56
N LEU A 71 11.86 -13.27 -9.60
CA LEU A 71 10.65 -14.09 -9.79
C LEU A 71 9.70 -13.98 -8.59
N GLY A 72 10.22 -13.87 -7.37
CA GLY A 72 9.43 -13.62 -6.16
C GLY A 72 8.67 -12.30 -6.20
N ILE A 73 9.27 -11.24 -6.77
CA ILE A 73 8.63 -9.93 -6.97
C ILE A 73 7.56 -9.98 -8.07
N ALA A 74 7.75 -10.84 -9.08
CA ALA A 74 6.83 -10.98 -10.21
C ALA A 74 5.54 -11.74 -9.88
N ARG A 75 5.54 -12.51 -8.78
CA ARG A 75 4.42 -13.35 -8.33
C ARG A 75 3.31 -12.51 -7.68
#